data_AF-A0A7K6ARG8-F1
#
_entry.id   AF-A0A7K6ARG8-F1
#
_cell.length_a   1.000
_cell.length_b   1.000
_cell.length_c   1.000
_cell.angle_alpha   90.00
_cell.angle_beta   90.00
_cell.angle_gamma   90.00
#
_symmetry.space_group_name_H-M   'P 1'
#
loop_
_entity.id
_entity.type
_entity.pdbx_description
1 polymer ?
#
loop_
_entity_poly.entity_id
_entity_poly.type
_entity_poly.pdbx_seq_one_letter_code
_entity_poly.pdbx_strand_id
1 'polypeptide(L)'
;MLGSERGVVEEWLSEFKALPETQISSYAATLHRKKPLVPALYKVIQDPNNELLEPVCHQLFELYRSSEVRLKRFTLQFLPELIWVYLRLTASRNRQSNGCIEALLLGIYNLEIADKDGNNKVLSFTIPSLSKPSIYHEPSTIGSMALTEGALCQHDLIRVVYSDLHPQRETFTAQNRFEVLSFLMLCYNSAIVYMPASSYQALCRMASRVCVSGFPRQHEKRWKEHCGRVVLDPDFMVQLLTGVYYAIYNGQWDLGQEVLEDIIYRAQLELYSQPLLV
;
A
#
# COMPACT_ATOMS: atom_id res chain seq x y z
N MET A 1 7.86 -3.00 31.28
CA MET A 1 7.40 -2.11 30.19
C MET A 1 6.42 -2.79 29.22
N LEU A 2 6.55 -4.08 28.89
CA LEU A 2 5.63 -4.80 27.96
C LEU A 2 4.15 -4.84 28.40
N GLY A 3 3.86 -4.87 29.71
CA GLY A 3 2.48 -4.89 30.20
C GLY A 3 1.67 -3.61 29.89
N SER A 4 2.34 -2.48 29.67
CA SER A 4 1.66 -1.22 29.34
C SER A 4 1.20 -1.17 27.88
N GLU A 5 1.89 -1.85 26.96
CA GLU A 5 1.58 -1.82 25.53
C GLU A 5 0.49 -2.82 25.17
N ARG A 6 0.55 -4.02 25.76
CA ARG A 6 -0.52 -5.04 25.66
C ARG A 6 -1.85 -4.47 26.15
N GLY A 7 -1.87 -3.82 27.30
CA GLY A 7 -3.09 -3.22 27.87
C GLY A 7 -3.72 -2.15 26.96
N VAL A 8 -2.92 -1.32 26.28
CA VAL A 8 -3.43 -0.30 25.34
C VAL A 8 -4.14 -0.95 24.14
N VAL A 9 -3.62 -2.07 23.62
CA VAL A 9 -4.24 -2.78 22.51
C VAL A 9 -5.51 -3.50 22.96
N GLU A 10 -5.48 -4.16 24.12
CA GLU A 10 -6.65 -4.84 24.70
C GLU A 10 -7.79 -3.87 25.02
N GLU A 11 -7.47 -2.68 25.54
CA GLU A 11 -8.44 -1.60 25.76
C GLU A 11 -9.05 -1.13 24.44
N TRP A 12 -8.22 -0.88 23.41
CA TRP A 12 -8.70 -0.49 22.08
C TRP A 12 -9.59 -1.56 21.43
N LEU A 13 -9.26 -2.85 21.60
CA LEU A 13 -10.09 -3.95 21.13
C LEU A 13 -11.46 -3.97 21.84
N SER A 14 -11.43 -3.81 23.16
CA SER A 14 -12.65 -3.85 24.00
C SER A 14 -13.57 -2.66 23.73
N GLU A 15 -13.00 -1.47 23.58
CA GLU A 15 -13.73 -0.22 23.33
C GLU A 15 -14.49 -0.26 22.01
N PHE A 16 -13.84 -0.71 20.93
CA PHE A 16 -14.49 -0.78 19.62
C PHE A 16 -15.56 -1.87 19.58
N LYS A 17 -15.34 -3.02 20.23
CA LYS A 17 -16.33 -4.10 20.33
C LYS A 17 -17.61 -3.67 21.06
N ALA A 18 -17.50 -2.76 22.02
CA ALA A 18 -18.63 -2.22 22.77
C ALA A 18 -19.26 -0.98 22.12
N LEU A 19 -18.71 -0.49 21.00
CA LEU A 19 -19.10 0.77 20.38
C LEU A 19 -20.40 0.63 19.57
N PRO A 20 -21.45 1.42 19.86
CA PRO A 20 -22.65 1.45 19.03
C PRO A 20 -22.37 2.02 17.64
N GLU A 21 -23.09 1.55 16.61
CA GLU A 21 -22.93 2.04 15.22
C GLU A 21 -23.09 3.56 15.10
N THR A 22 -23.97 4.16 15.91
CA THR A 22 -24.21 5.61 15.95
C THR A 22 -23.01 6.43 16.43
N GLN A 23 -22.03 5.80 17.10
CA GLN A 23 -20.85 6.46 17.64
C GLN A 23 -19.58 6.25 16.81
N ILE A 24 -19.63 5.46 15.73
CA ILE A 24 -18.48 5.14 14.88
C ILE A 24 -17.80 6.42 14.35
N SER A 25 -18.58 7.41 13.90
CA SER A 25 -18.04 8.67 13.39
C SER A 25 -17.31 9.48 14.46
N SER A 26 -17.86 9.53 15.68
CA SER A 26 -17.24 10.19 16.84
C SER A 26 -15.94 9.51 17.25
N TYR A 27 -15.95 8.17 17.29
CA TYR A 27 -14.77 7.36 17.56
C TYR A 27 -13.67 7.58 16.53
N ALA A 28 -14.02 7.58 15.23
CA ALA A 28 -13.09 7.86 14.15
C ALA A 28 -12.44 9.25 14.27
N ALA A 29 -13.18 10.22 14.79
CA ALA A 29 -12.67 11.56 15.04
C ALA A 29 -11.70 11.63 16.23
N THR A 30 -11.76 10.73 17.20
CA THR A 30 -10.91 10.77 18.41
C THR A 30 -9.75 9.78 18.39
N LEU A 31 -9.77 8.78 17.50
CA LEU A 31 -8.77 7.70 17.45
C LEU A 31 -7.31 8.20 17.37
N HIS A 32 -7.05 9.26 16.61
CA HIS A 32 -5.72 9.88 16.49
C HIS A 32 -5.15 10.41 17.81
N ARG A 33 -6.00 10.64 18.83
CA ARG A 33 -5.58 11.11 20.17
C ARG A 33 -4.92 9.99 20.98
N LYS A 34 -5.14 8.72 20.63
CA LYS A 34 -4.52 7.55 21.27
C LYS A 34 -3.09 7.35 20.78
N LYS A 35 -2.20 8.29 21.11
CA LYS A 35 -0.78 8.27 20.70
C LYS A 35 -0.04 6.93 20.93
N PRO A 36 -0.21 6.20 22.05
CA PRO A 36 0.53 4.96 22.26
C PRO A 36 0.01 3.78 21.41
N LEU A 37 -1.20 3.89 20.83
CA LEU A 37 -1.84 2.80 20.10
C LEU A 37 -1.08 2.42 18.83
N VAL A 38 -0.74 3.41 17.99
CA VAL A 38 -0.10 3.12 16.69
C VAL A 38 1.24 2.38 16.84
N PRO A 39 2.17 2.81 17.72
CA PRO A 39 3.39 2.05 17.99
C PRO A 39 3.12 0.63 18.53
N ALA A 40 2.11 0.47 19.41
CA ALA A 40 1.76 -0.84 19.95
C ALA A 40 1.19 -1.77 18.86
N LEU A 41 0.36 -1.26 17.94
CA LEU A 41 -0.16 -2.03 16.81
C LEU A 41 0.95 -2.46 15.84
N TYR A 42 1.92 -1.59 15.53
CA TYR A 42 3.10 -1.99 14.74
C TYR A 42 3.85 -3.15 15.40
N LYS A 43 4.05 -3.12 16.72
CA LYS A 43 4.73 -4.22 17.44
C LYS A 43 3.94 -5.52 17.37
N VAL A 44 2.61 -5.47 17.50
CA VAL A 44 1.76 -6.66 17.34
C VAL A 44 1.88 -7.22 15.93
N ILE A 45 1.81 -6.38 14.90
CA ILE A 45 1.91 -6.81 13.49
C ILE A 45 3.30 -7.40 13.19
N GLN A 46 4.36 -6.81 13.73
CA GLN A 46 5.75 -7.23 13.50
C GLN A 46 6.12 -8.58 14.15
N ASP A 47 5.32 -9.05 15.12
CA ASP A 47 5.51 -10.33 15.79
C ASP A 47 4.42 -11.34 15.41
N PRO A 48 4.69 -12.25 14.44
CA PRO A 48 3.72 -13.25 13.98
C PRO A 48 3.22 -14.21 15.06
N ASN A 49 3.95 -14.34 16.18
CA ASN A 49 3.57 -15.21 17.29
C ASN A 49 2.77 -14.47 18.37
N ASN A 50 2.46 -13.19 18.16
CA ASN A 50 1.73 -12.39 19.13
C ASN A 50 0.26 -12.85 19.23
N GLU A 51 -0.19 -13.18 20.44
CA GLU A 51 -1.57 -13.61 20.73
C GLU A 51 -2.63 -12.59 20.28
N LEU A 52 -2.27 -11.30 20.21
CA LEU A 52 -3.17 -10.23 19.82
C LEU A 52 -3.24 -10.00 18.30
N LEU A 53 -2.44 -10.70 17.50
CA LEU A 53 -2.37 -10.46 16.05
C LEU A 53 -3.71 -10.72 15.35
N GLU A 54 -4.34 -11.86 15.63
CA GLU A 54 -5.63 -12.23 15.04
C GLU A 54 -6.75 -11.24 15.39
N PRO A 55 -7.01 -10.88 16.67
CA PRO A 55 -8.05 -9.91 16.99
C PRO A 55 -7.72 -8.50 16.46
N VAL A 56 -6.45 -8.12 16.39
CA VAL A 56 -6.04 -6.86 15.75
C VAL A 56 -6.36 -6.87 14.25
N CYS A 57 -6.00 -7.94 13.53
CA CYS A 57 -6.31 -8.07 12.10
C CYS A 57 -7.83 -8.02 11.84
N HIS A 58 -8.62 -8.71 12.67
CA HIS A 58 -10.07 -8.70 12.57
C HIS A 58 -10.64 -7.29 12.82
N GLN A 59 -10.21 -6.60 13.88
CA GLN A 59 -10.69 -5.25 14.15
C GLN A 59 -10.24 -4.25 13.08
N LEU A 60 -9.02 -4.35 12.55
CA LEU A 60 -8.57 -3.53 11.42
C LEU A 60 -9.43 -3.73 10.19
N PHE A 61 -9.88 -4.96 9.92
CA PHE A 61 -10.83 -5.24 8.84
C PHE A 61 -12.19 -4.59 9.10
N GLU A 62 -12.76 -4.70 10.30
CA GLU A 62 -14.03 -4.07 10.66
C GLU A 62 -13.96 -2.53 10.56
N LEU A 63 -12.85 -1.94 11.00
CA LEU A 63 -12.58 -0.50 10.79
C LEU A 63 -12.55 -0.14 9.30
N TYR A 64 -11.92 -0.98 8.47
CA TYR A 64 -11.85 -0.76 7.02
C TYR A 64 -13.21 -0.90 6.34
N ARG A 65 -14.02 -1.87 6.79
CA ARG A 65 -15.36 -2.15 6.26
C ARG A 65 -16.36 -1.02 6.56
N SER A 66 -16.11 -0.23 7.61
CA SER A 66 -16.93 0.93 7.94
C SER A 66 -17.01 1.94 6.76
N SER A 67 -18.09 2.73 6.72
CA SER A 67 -18.25 3.81 5.75
C SER A 67 -17.34 5.03 6.05
N GLU A 68 -16.63 5.02 7.18
CA GLU A 68 -15.80 6.13 7.64
C GLU A 68 -14.40 6.12 7.02
N VAL A 69 -14.14 7.10 6.16
CA VAL A 69 -12.86 7.26 5.45
C VAL A 69 -11.66 7.37 6.42
N ARG A 70 -11.86 7.95 7.61
CA ARG A 70 -10.81 8.07 8.63
C ARG A 70 -10.37 6.72 9.16
N LEU A 71 -11.31 5.78 9.33
CA LEU A 71 -11.02 4.43 9.81
C LEU A 71 -10.34 3.59 8.73
N LYS A 72 -10.78 3.72 7.47
CA LYS A 72 -10.05 3.14 6.31
C LYS A 72 -8.59 3.59 6.28
N ARG A 73 -8.34 4.91 6.39
CA ARG A 73 -6.99 5.48 6.43
C ARG A 73 -6.19 5.00 7.65
N PHE A 74 -6.83 4.87 8.81
CA PHE A 74 -6.19 4.32 10.01
C PHE A 74 -5.75 2.87 9.83
N THR A 75 -6.48 2.06 9.06
CA THR A 75 -6.03 0.71 8.71
C THR A 75 -4.93 0.75 7.65
N LEU A 76 -5.07 1.57 6.60
CA LEU A 76 -4.10 1.66 5.49
C LEU A 76 -2.68 2.05 5.93
N GLN A 77 -2.51 2.83 6.99
CA GLN A 77 -1.15 3.19 7.47
C GLN A 77 -0.30 1.96 7.86
N PHE A 78 -0.93 0.84 8.21
CA PHE A 78 -0.25 -0.41 8.56
C PHE A 78 -0.02 -1.33 7.37
N LEU A 79 -0.61 -1.02 6.20
CA LEU A 79 -0.55 -1.88 5.01
C LEU A 79 0.90 -2.26 4.63
N PRO A 80 1.89 -1.35 4.60
CA PRO A 80 3.26 -1.75 4.26
C PRO A 80 3.85 -2.81 5.20
N GLU A 81 3.58 -2.72 6.51
CA GLU A 81 4.08 -3.71 7.46
C GLU A 81 3.32 -5.04 7.31
N LEU A 82 2.00 -5.01 7.08
CA LEU A 82 1.21 -6.21 6.81
C LEU A 82 1.71 -6.97 5.57
N ILE A 83 2.01 -6.24 4.48
CA ILE A 83 2.57 -6.80 3.26
C ILE A 83 3.95 -7.39 3.51
N TRP A 84 4.82 -6.69 4.25
CA TRP A 84 6.13 -7.20 4.62
C TRP A 84 6.03 -8.53 5.37
N VAL A 85 5.21 -8.59 6.42
CA VAL A 85 5.04 -9.80 7.24
C VAL A 85 4.50 -10.94 6.40
N TYR A 86 3.48 -10.68 5.57
CA TYR A 86 2.94 -11.67 4.62
C TYR A 86 4.02 -12.24 3.69
N LEU A 87 4.80 -11.38 3.03
CA LEU A 87 5.84 -11.80 2.07
C LEU A 87 6.98 -12.54 2.76
N ARG A 88 7.42 -12.06 3.94
CA ARG A 88 8.46 -12.68 4.76
C ARG A 88 8.08 -14.10 5.18
N LEU A 89 6.87 -14.30 5.69
CA LEU A 89 6.38 -15.61 6.12
C LEU A 89 6.21 -16.57 4.94
N THR A 90 5.74 -16.04 3.80
CA THR A 90 5.65 -16.81 2.55
C THR A 90 7.02 -17.30 2.09
N ALA A 91 8.07 -16.46 2.21
CA ALA A 91 9.43 -16.83 1.85
C ALA A 91 10.09 -17.81 2.83
N SER A 92 9.74 -17.77 4.12
CA SER A 92 10.32 -18.65 5.16
C SER A 92 9.67 -20.04 5.23
N ARG A 93 8.69 -20.35 4.38
CA ARG A 93 7.91 -21.62 4.36
C ARG A 93 7.20 -21.96 5.69
N ASN A 94 7.11 -21.01 6.62
CA ASN A 94 6.40 -21.20 7.88
C ASN A 94 4.92 -20.81 7.70
N ARG A 95 4.12 -21.74 7.16
CA ARG A 95 2.73 -21.51 6.75
C ARG A 95 1.72 -21.42 7.90
N GLN A 96 2.10 -21.80 9.13
CA GLN A 96 1.14 -21.98 10.23
C GLN A 96 0.66 -20.67 10.91
N SER A 97 1.21 -19.50 10.54
CA SER A 97 1.01 -18.23 11.29
C SER A 97 0.42 -17.07 10.46
N ASN A 98 0.09 -17.25 9.17
CA ASN A 98 -0.25 -16.14 8.27
C ASN A 98 -1.76 -15.91 8.01
N GLY A 99 -2.65 -16.79 8.49
CA GLY A 99 -4.05 -16.82 8.05
C GLY A 99 -4.82 -15.52 8.30
N CYS A 100 -4.58 -14.84 9.42
CA CYS A 100 -5.28 -13.60 9.75
C CYS A 100 -4.82 -12.39 8.91
N ILE A 101 -3.52 -12.29 8.61
CA ILE A 101 -2.98 -11.24 7.73
C ILE A 101 -3.44 -11.48 6.29
N GLU A 102 -3.41 -12.73 5.84
CA GLU A 102 -3.95 -13.12 4.53
C GLU A 102 -5.42 -12.74 4.37
N ALA A 103 -6.24 -13.09 5.37
CA ALA A 103 -7.65 -12.74 5.38
C ALA A 103 -7.88 -11.22 5.40
N LEU A 104 -7.11 -10.46 6.18
CA LEU A 104 -7.20 -9.00 6.21
C LEU A 104 -6.85 -8.38 4.84
N LEU A 105 -5.72 -8.78 4.24
CA LEU A 105 -5.30 -8.25 2.94
C LEU A 105 -6.31 -8.59 1.83
N LEU A 106 -6.78 -9.83 1.76
CA LEU A 106 -7.82 -10.24 0.80
C LEU A 106 -9.15 -9.52 1.06
N GLY A 107 -9.52 -9.34 2.33
CA GLY A 107 -10.72 -8.62 2.71
C GLY A 107 -10.68 -7.16 2.24
N ILE A 108 -9.56 -6.46 2.47
CA ILE A 108 -9.36 -5.08 1.99
C ILE A 108 -9.39 -5.05 0.46
N TYR A 109 -8.70 -5.97 -0.20
CA TYR A 109 -8.68 -6.05 -1.66
C TYR A 109 -10.09 -6.22 -2.23
N ASN A 110 -10.86 -7.18 -1.74
CA ASN A 110 -12.22 -7.45 -2.22
C ASN A 110 -13.18 -6.28 -1.97
N LEU A 111 -12.98 -5.51 -0.89
CA LEU A 111 -13.73 -4.28 -0.64
C LEU A 111 -13.32 -3.14 -1.60
N GLU A 112 -12.05 -3.06 -1.99
CA GLU A 112 -11.56 -1.98 -2.84
C GLU A 112 -11.79 -2.21 -4.33
N ILE A 113 -11.87 -3.45 -4.80
CA ILE A 113 -12.17 -3.71 -6.22
C ILE A 113 -13.63 -3.40 -6.58
N ALA A 114 -14.53 -3.28 -5.59
CA ALA A 114 -15.94 -2.92 -5.79
C ALA A 114 -16.19 -1.42 -5.51
N ASP A 115 -17.03 -0.79 -6.32
CA ASP A 115 -17.55 0.56 -6.12
C ASP A 115 -18.67 0.61 -5.08
N LYS A 116 -19.23 1.82 -4.86
CA LYS A 116 -20.29 2.02 -3.86
C LYS A 116 -21.59 1.29 -4.23
N ASP A 117 -21.77 1.00 -5.51
CA ASP A 117 -22.95 0.32 -6.06
C ASP A 117 -22.70 -1.20 -6.20
N GLY A 118 -21.52 -1.68 -5.81
CA GLY A 118 -21.12 -3.08 -5.86
C GLY A 118 -20.57 -3.54 -7.22
N ASN A 119 -20.38 -2.64 -8.18
CA ASN A 119 -19.78 -2.96 -9.47
C ASN A 119 -18.26 -2.96 -9.39
N ASN A 120 -17.60 -3.72 -10.25
CA ASN A 120 -16.15 -3.73 -10.31
C ASN A 120 -15.62 -2.37 -10.80
N LYS A 121 -14.63 -1.81 -10.07
CA LYS A 121 -13.98 -0.56 -10.41
C LYS A 121 -13.01 -0.76 -11.58
N VAL A 122 -13.07 0.16 -12.55
CA VAL A 122 -12.05 0.36 -13.57
C VAL A 122 -11.38 1.71 -13.35
N LEU A 123 -10.07 1.71 -13.17
CA LEU A 123 -9.31 2.94 -13.00
C LEU A 123 -8.72 3.38 -14.33
N SER A 124 -9.12 4.58 -14.75
CA SER A 124 -8.73 5.15 -16.04
C SER A 124 -8.52 6.65 -15.94
N PHE A 125 -7.66 7.18 -16.79
CA PHE A 125 -7.49 8.61 -16.97
C PHE A 125 -7.48 8.94 -18.45
N THR A 126 -7.67 10.21 -18.76
CA THR A 126 -7.61 10.73 -20.12
C THR A 126 -6.26 11.40 -20.33
N ILE A 127 -5.54 11.05 -21.39
CA ILE A 127 -4.31 11.74 -21.77
C ILE A 127 -4.66 13.18 -22.20
N PRO A 128 -4.12 14.23 -21.55
CA PRO A 128 -4.33 15.60 -21.98
C PRO A 128 -3.76 15.86 -23.39
N SER A 129 -4.39 16.75 -24.15
CA SER A 129 -3.94 17.15 -25.49
C SER A 129 -3.75 18.66 -25.57
N LEU A 130 -2.61 19.10 -26.14
CA LEU A 130 -2.36 20.52 -26.42
C LEU A 130 -3.28 21.08 -27.51
N SER A 131 -3.83 20.19 -28.36
CA SER A 131 -4.77 20.53 -29.43
C SER A 131 -6.18 20.82 -28.92
N LYS A 132 -6.45 20.59 -27.62
CA LYS A 132 -7.73 20.88 -26.97
C LYS A 132 -7.57 21.98 -25.92
N PRO A 133 -8.54 22.89 -25.81
CA PRO A 133 -8.53 23.88 -24.74
C PRO A 133 -8.59 23.18 -23.39
N SER A 134 -7.83 23.71 -22.44
CA SER A 134 -7.79 23.23 -21.07
C SER A 134 -7.93 24.41 -20.11
N ILE A 135 -8.00 24.13 -18.81
CA ILE A 135 -7.99 25.17 -17.77
C ILE A 135 -6.66 25.96 -17.74
N TYR A 136 -5.61 25.48 -18.41
CA TYR A 136 -4.27 26.07 -18.39
C TYR A 136 -3.87 26.74 -19.70
N HIS A 137 -4.49 26.40 -20.83
CA HIS A 137 -4.07 26.89 -22.14
C HIS A 137 -5.20 26.88 -23.18
N GLU A 138 -5.04 27.75 -24.18
CA GLU A 138 -5.86 27.79 -25.40
C GLU A 138 -5.01 27.33 -26.60
N PRO A 139 -5.45 26.36 -27.44
CA PRO A 139 -4.61 25.79 -28.49
C PRO A 139 -4.13 26.80 -29.54
N SER A 140 -4.92 27.86 -29.76
CA SER A 140 -4.57 28.95 -30.67
C SER A 140 -3.27 29.67 -30.29
N THR A 141 -2.87 29.61 -29.02
CA THR A 141 -1.64 30.23 -28.51
C THR A 141 -0.37 29.41 -28.77
N ILE A 142 -0.50 28.11 -29.09
CA ILE A 142 0.61 27.15 -29.21
C ILE A 142 1.16 27.06 -30.64
N GLY A 143 0.52 27.75 -31.59
CA GLY A 143 0.92 27.77 -33.00
C GLY A 143 0.36 26.58 -33.80
N SER A 144 0.54 26.62 -35.12
CA SER A 144 -0.11 25.71 -36.07
C SER A 144 0.30 24.23 -35.94
N MET A 145 1.43 23.92 -35.28
CA MET A 145 1.89 22.55 -35.08
C MET A 145 0.96 21.71 -34.20
N ALA A 146 0.32 22.33 -33.18
CA ALA A 146 -0.66 21.65 -32.32
C ALA A 146 -2.04 21.51 -32.99
N LEU A 147 -2.26 22.13 -34.14
CA LEU A 147 -3.55 22.15 -34.86
C LEU A 147 -3.49 21.38 -36.19
N THR A 148 -2.49 20.52 -36.37
CA THR A 148 -2.38 19.70 -37.60
C THR A 148 -3.56 18.73 -37.68
N GLU A 149 -4.00 18.42 -38.91
CA GLU A 149 -5.11 17.48 -39.15
C GLU A 149 -4.89 16.12 -38.48
N GLY A 150 -3.64 15.65 -38.34
CA GLY A 150 -3.31 14.44 -37.58
C GLY A 150 -3.47 14.58 -36.05
N ALA A 151 -3.14 15.75 -35.49
CA ALA A 151 -3.36 16.07 -34.07
C ALA A 151 -4.85 16.28 -33.75
N LEU A 152 -5.62 16.76 -34.74
CA LEU A 152 -7.08 16.82 -34.70
C LEU A 152 -7.72 15.44 -34.95
N CYS A 153 -7.15 14.57 -35.79
CA CYS A 153 -7.70 13.22 -36.00
C CYS A 153 -7.54 12.33 -34.74
N GLN A 154 -6.61 12.67 -33.84
CA GLN A 154 -6.52 12.13 -32.47
C GLN A 154 -7.54 12.76 -31.50
N HIS A 155 -8.59 13.43 -31.99
CA HIS A 155 -9.57 14.14 -31.18
C HIS A 155 -10.40 13.26 -30.24
N ASP A 156 -10.41 11.95 -30.38
CA ASP A 156 -10.92 11.11 -29.31
C ASP A 156 -9.89 11.11 -28.19
N LEU A 157 -10.24 11.79 -27.09
CA LEU A 157 -9.47 11.80 -25.85
C LEU A 157 -9.10 10.35 -25.52
N ILE A 158 -7.81 10.02 -25.63
CA ILE A 158 -7.34 8.66 -25.39
C ILE A 158 -7.55 8.37 -23.91
N ARG A 159 -8.55 7.54 -23.64
CA ARG A 159 -8.82 7.02 -22.31
C ARG A 159 -7.92 5.80 -22.09
N VAL A 160 -6.99 5.92 -21.17
CA VAL A 160 -6.09 4.84 -20.78
C VAL A 160 -6.62 4.20 -19.50
N VAL A 161 -6.80 2.88 -19.54
CA VAL A 161 -7.05 2.07 -18.34
C VAL A 161 -5.70 1.67 -17.78
N TYR A 162 -5.42 2.06 -16.53
CA TYR A 162 -4.16 1.74 -15.86
C TYR A 162 -4.34 0.71 -14.73
N SER A 163 -5.58 0.47 -14.30
CA SER A 163 -5.97 -0.66 -13.46
C SER A 163 -7.31 -1.16 -13.98
N ASP A 164 -7.33 -2.38 -14.50
CA ASP A 164 -8.52 -2.97 -15.12
C ASP A 164 -9.43 -3.62 -14.07
N LEU A 165 -10.45 -4.35 -14.53
CA LEU A 165 -11.36 -5.14 -13.71
C LEU A 165 -10.59 -6.24 -12.95
N HIS A 166 -10.57 -6.10 -11.64
CA HIS A 166 -9.97 -7.09 -10.74
C HIS A 166 -11.05 -8.08 -10.25
N PRO A 167 -10.83 -9.41 -10.40
CA PRO A 167 -11.77 -10.41 -9.89
C PRO A 167 -11.65 -10.55 -8.37
N GLN A 168 -12.77 -10.89 -7.72
CA GLN A 168 -12.75 -11.27 -6.30
C GLN A 168 -11.88 -12.50 -6.08
N ARG A 169 -11.17 -12.55 -4.95
CA ARG A 169 -10.27 -13.64 -4.59
C ARG A 169 -10.62 -14.17 -3.19
N GLU A 170 -10.79 -15.48 -3.08
CA GLU A 170 -11.05 -16.14 -1.80
C GLU A 170 -9.76 -16.52 -1.05
N THR A 171 -8.68 -16.79 -1.79
CA THR A 171 -7.39 -17.23 -1.24
C THR A 171 -6.21 -16.65 -2.01
N PHE A 172 -5.07 -16.52 -1.32
CA PHE A 172 -3.80 -16.21 -1.96
C PHE A 172 -3.22 -17.45 -2.67
N THR A 173 -2.77 -17.25 -3.90
CA THR A 173 -2.03 -18.22 -4.69
C THR A 173 -0.73 -17.59 -5.19
N ALA A 174 0.22 -18.41 -5.63
CA ALA A 174 1.47 -17.89 -6.20
C ALA A 174 1.24 -17.00 -7.43
N GLN A 175 0.13 -17.21 -8.15
CA GLN A 175 -0.24 -16.48 -9.36
C GLN A 175 -0.93 -15.15 -9.07
N ASN A 176 -1.88 -15.11 -8.12
CA ASN A 176 -2.67 -13.91 -7.85
C ASN A 176 -2.06 -12.96 -6.82
N ARG A 177 -1.07 -13.42 -6.02
CA ARG A 177 -0.59 -12.65 -4.86
C ARG A 177 -0.07 -11.27 -5.24
N PHE A 178 0.68 -11.14 -6.33
CA PHE A 178 1.22 -9.85 -6.71
C PHE A 178 0.19 -8.96 -7.40
N GLU A 179 -0.80 -9.53 -8.10
CA GLU A 179 -1.96 -8.77 -8.57
C GLU A 179 -2.68 -8.09 -7.39
N VAL A 180 -2.97 -8.86 -6.33
CA VAL A 180 -3.62 -8.36 -5.11
C VAL A 180 -2.73 -7.33 -4.40
N LEU A 181 -1.46 -7.66 -4.15
CA LEU A 181 -0.54 -6.78 -3.42
C LEU A 181 -0.25 -5.47 -4.16
N SER A 182 -0.11 -5.51 -5.49
CA SER A 182 0.07 -4.31 -6.33
C SER A 182 -1.17 -3.41 -6.28
N PHE A 183 -2.36 -3.99 -6.36
CA PHE A 183 -3.61 -3.22 -6.24
C PHE A 183 -3.79 -2.60 -4.85
N LEU A 184 -3.44 -3.34 -3.79
CA LEU A 184 -3.44 -2.79 -2.42
C LEU A 184 -2.44 -1.65 -2.27
N MET A 185 -1.24 -1.78 -2.84
CA MET A 185 -0.25 -0.69 -2.86
C MET A 185 -0.74 0.51 -3.69
N LEU A 186 -1.45 0.30 -4.79
CA LEU A 186 -2.11 1.38 -5.54
C LEU A 186 -3.14 2.11 -4.66
N CYS A 187 -3.95 1.37 -3.90
CA CYS A 187 -4.90 1.94 -2.95
C CYS A 187 -4.19 2.77 -1.87
N TYR A 188 -3.08 2.27 -1.32
CA TYR A 188 -2.23 3.02 -0.39
C TYR A 188 -1.69 4.31 -1.02
N ASN A 189 -1.15 4.22 -2.23
CA ASN A 189 -0.61 5.36 -2.98
C ASN A 189 -1.69 6.42 -3.24
N SER A 190 -2.95 6.02 -3.49
CA SER A 190 -4.07 6.96 -3.66
C SER A 190 -4.40 7.77 -2.39
N ALA A 191 -4.05 7.25 -1.22
CA ALA A 191 -4.32 7.85 0.08
C ALA A 191 -3.04 8.32 0.82
N ILE A 192 -1.88 8.25 0.17
CA ILE A 192 -0.56 8.40 0.80
C ILE A 192 -0.37 9.74 1.51
N VAL A 193 -0.98 10.80 0.99
CA VAL A 193 -0.95 12.15 1.57
C VAL A 193 -1.57 12.23 2.96
N TYR A 194 -2.43 11.27 3.32
CA TYR A 194 -3.08 11.22 4.63
C TYR A 194 -2.37 10.29 5.62
N MET A 195 -1.31 9.59 5.19
CA MET A 195 -0.59 8.66 6.05
C MET A 195 0.38 9.41 6.97
N PRO A 196 0.59 8.95 8.21
CA PRO A 196 1.58 9.57 9.10
C PRO A 196 3.01 9.14 8.73
N ALA A 197 4.00 9.88 9.25
CA ALA A 197 5.43 9.60 9.03
C ALA A 197 5.84 8.15 9.39
N SER A 198 5.22 7.55 10.42
CA SER A 198 5.46 6.14 10.77
C SER A 198 5.11 5.18 9.64
N SER A 199 4.09 5.50 8.84
CA SER A 199 3.69 4.70 7.69
C SER A 199 4.66 4.86 6.52
N TYR A 200 5.16 6.08 6.25
CA TYR A 200 6.21 6.30 5.25
C TYR A 200 7.48 5.54 5.61
N GLN A 201 7.86 5.55 6.89
CA GLN A 201 9.00 4.77 7.38
C GLN A 201 8.76 3.26 7.22
N ALA A 202 7.55 2.77 7.51
CA ALA A 202 7.19 1.37 7.31
C ALA A 202 7.25 0.99 5.82
N LEU A 203 6.78 1.87 4.92
CA LEU A 203 6.90 1.71 3.47
C LEU A 203 8.36 1.59 3.03
N CYS A 204 9.21 2.55 3.40
CA CYS A 204 10.62 2.51 3.03
C CYS A 204 11.32 1.26 3.60
N ARG A 205 11.07 0.91 4.86
CA ARG A 205 11.64 -0.31 5.47
C ARG A 205 11.17 -1.57 4.75
N MET A 206 9.87 -1.69 4.46
CA MET A 206 9.34 -2.81 3.67
C MET A 206 10.05 -2.88 2.32
N ALA A 207 10.09 -1.77 1.57
CA ALA A 207 10.65 -1.72 0.22
C ALA A 207 12.13 -2.14 0.18
N SER A 208 12.97 -1.61 1.10
CA SER A 208 14.36 -2.03 1.23
C SER A 208 14.45 -3.52 1.55
N ARG A 209 13.71 -4.00 2.57
CA ARG A 209 13.72 -5.39 3.00
C ARG A 209 13.34 -6.35 1.87
N VAL A 210 12.23 -6.11 1.16
CA VAL A 210 11.80 -7.01 0.08
C VAL A 210 12.77 -7.01 -1.11
N CYS A 211 13.41 -5.88 -1.41
CA CYS A 211 14.34 -5.77 -2.52
C CYS A 211 15.63 -6.56 -2.26
N VAL A 212 16.18 -6.48 -1.05
CA VAL A 212 17.49 -7.09 -0.73
C VAL A 212 17.40 -8.45 -0.04
N SER A 213 16.24 -8.87 0.46
CA SER A 213 16.08 -10.17 1.13
C SER A 213 16.53 -11.32 0.23
N GLY A 214 17.47 -12.13 0.74
CA GLY A 214 18.07 -13.25 0.01
C GLY A 214 19.17 -12.87 -0.99
N PHE A 215 19.71 -11.63 -0.91
CA PHE A 215 20.82 -11.14 -1.74
C PHE A 215 22.01 -10.68 -0.88
N PRO A 216 23.24 -10.64 -1.43
CA PRO A 216 24.43 -10.18 -0.70
C PRO A 216 24.28 -8.79 -0.06
N ARG A 217 23.58 -7.86 -0.73
CA ARG A 217 23.33 -6.50 -0.22
C ARG A 217 22.57 -6.47 1.11
N GLN A 218 21.86 -7.54 1.47
CA GLN A 218 21.24 -7.68 2.80
C GLN A 218 22.27 -7.64 3.94
N HIS A 219 23.48 -8.18 3.73
CA HIS A 219 24.51 -8.22 4.76
C HIS A 219 25.09 -6.83 5.09
N GLU A 220 24.91 -5.87 4.18
CA GLU A 220 25.33 -4.48 4.37
C GLU A 220 24.29 -3.69 5.18
N LYS A 221 23.09 -4.23 5.37
CA LYS A 221 22.02 -3.57 6.09
C LYS A 221 22.25 -3.57 7.59
N ARG A 222 21.81 -2.49 8.24
CA ARG A 222 21.91 -2.33 9.71
C ARG A 222 21.01 -3.29 10.48
N TRP A 223 19.96 -3.81 9.84
CA TRP A 223 19.04 -4.79 10.41
C TRP A 223 19.51 -6.21 10.12
N LYS A 224 19.33 -7.13 11.09
CA LYS A 224 19.92 -8.49 11.06
C LYS A 224 18.92 -9.62 10.78
N GLU A 225 17.69 -9.27 10.41
CA GLU A 225 16.67 -10.27 10.09
C GLU A 225 17.08 -11.06 8.84
N HIS A 226 17.36 -12.35 9.00
CA HIS A 226 17.63 -13.23 7.87
C HIS A 226 16.29 -13.63 7.24
N CYS A 227 16.16 -13.41 5.95
CA CYS A 227 14.97 -13.73 5.18
C CYS A 227 15.40 -14.37 3.86
N GLY A 228 14.68 -15.41 3.43
CA GLY A 228 14.90 -16.01 2.12
C GLY A 228 14.58 -15.02 1.00
N ARG A 229 15.00 -15.35 -0.22
CA ARG A 229 14.69 -14.52 -1.39
C ARG A 229 13.18 -14.39 -1.55
N VAL A 230 12.69 -13.15 -1.46
CA VAL A 230 11.30 -12.80 -1.77
C VAL A 230 11.22 -12.59 -3.28
N VAL A 231 10.41 -13.40 -3.98
CA VAL A 231 10.08 -13.15 -5.39
C VAL A 231 9.30 -11.85 -5.46
N LEU A 232 9.65 -10.94 -6.37
CA LEU A 232 8.95 -9.68 -6.57
C LEU A 232 8.43 -9.58 -7.99
N ASP A 233 7.32 -8.90 -8.14
CA ASP A 233 6.71 -8.57 -9.42
C ASP A 233 7.10 -7.13 -9.84
N PRO A 234 7.39 -6.87 -11.13
CA PRO A 234 7.79 -5.54 -11.59
C PRO A 234 6.71 -4.47 -11.36
N ASP A 235 5.42 -4.78 -11.53
CA ASP A 235 4.36 -3.80 -11.31
C ASP A 235 4.27 -3.42 -9.82
N PHE A 236 4.48 -4.40 -8.93
CA PHE A 236 4.59 -4.14 -7.50
C PHE A 236 5.74 -3.19 -7.19
N MET A 237 6.91 -3.38 -7.81
CA MET A 237 8.06 -2.50 -7.63
C MET A 237 7.80 -1.07 -8.12
N VAL A 238 7.06 -0.89 -9.21
CA VAL A 238 6.63 0.45 -9.68
C VAL A 238 5.69 1.12 -8.66
N GLN A 239 4.79 0.37 -8.03
CA GLN A 239 3.97 0.89 -6.94
C GLN A 239 4.80 1.26 -5.71
N LEU A 240 5.86 0.50 -5.39
CA LEU A 240 6.81 0.89 -4.34
C LEU A 240 7.52 2.20 -4.68
N LEU A 241 8.02 2.36 -5.91
CA LEU A 241 8.69 3.58 -6.37
C LEU A 241 7.79 4.82 -6.22
N THR A 242 6.51 4.70 -6.56
CA THR A 242 5.54 5.79 -6.39
C THR A 242 5.46 6.25 -4.92
N GLY A 243 5.34 5.30 -3.99
CA GLY A 243 5.26 5.63 -2.57
C GLY A 243 6.58 6.11 -1.98
N VAL A 244 7.71 5.53 -2.41
CA VAL A 244 9.06 5.94 -1.99
C VAL A 244 9.38 7.35 -2.46
N TYR A 245 9.04 7.67 -3.71
CA TYR A 245 9.15 9.03 -4.25
C TYR A 245 8.40 10.01 -3.36
N TYR A 246 7.15 9.71 -3.01
CA TYR A 246 6.39 10.56 -2.08
C TYR A 246 7.09 10.69 -0.71
N ALA A 247 7.58 9.59 -0.13
CA ALA A 247 8.23 9.60 1.18
C ALA A 247 9.51 10.46 1.21
N ILE A 248 10.31 10.44 0.14
CA ILE A 248 11.53 11.26 -0.01
C ILE A 248 11.21 12.75 0.18
N TYR A 249 10.19 13.24 -0.51
CA TYR A 249 9.77 14.65 -0.43
C TYR A 249 8.91 14.99 0.79
N ASN A 250 8.62 14.01 1.65
CA ASN A 250 7.83 14.18 2.88
C ASN A 250 8.62 13.76 4.13
N GLY A 251 9.92 14.07 4.14
CA GLY A 251 10.77 14.00 5.32
C GLY A 251 11.44 12.65 5.58
N GLN A 252 11.34 11.69 4.65
CA GLN A 252 12.05 10.40 4.74
C GLN A 252 13.20 10.32 3.71
N TRP A 253 13.99 11.39 3.55
CA TRP A 253 15.07 11.46 2.56
C TRP A 253 16.06 10.29 2.69
N ASP A 254 16.66 10.10 3.87
CA ASP A 254 17.71 9.08 4.07
C ASP A 254 17.20 7.66 3.79
N LEU A 255 16.00 7.33 4.31
CA LEU A 255 15.37 6.03 4.09
C LEU A 255 14.98 5.84 2.62
N GLY A 256 14.44 6.88 1.98
CA GLY A 256 14.00 6.81 0.60
C GLY A 256 15.16 6.69 -0.39
N GLN A 257 16.29 7.37 -0.14
CA GLN A 257 17.50 7.22 -0.94
C GLN A 257 18.06 5.80 -0.84
N GLU A 258 18.19 5.26 0.38
CA GLU A 258 18.65 3.87 0.58
C GLU A 258 17.75 2.87 -0.19
N VAL A 259 16.43 3.06 -0.11
CA VAL A 259 15.46 2.21 -0.80
C VAL A 259 15.58 2.31 -2.32
N LEU A 260 15.78 3.51 -2.86
CA LEU A 260 15.92 3.69 -4.31
C LEU A 260 17.12 2.92 -4.84
N GLU A 261 18.25 2.97 -4.13
CA GLU A 261 19.43 2.19 -4.50
C GLU A 261 19.19 0.67 -4.40
N ASP A 262 18.41 0.22 -3.41
CA ASP A 262 18.04 -1.19 -3.26
C ASP A 262 17.09 -1.66 -4.37
N ILE A 263 16.14 -0.80 -4.79
CA ILE A 263 15.23 -1.08 -5.91
C ILE A 263 16.01 -1.16 -7.22
N ILE A 264 16.93 -0.21 -7.48
CA ILE A 264 17.80 -0.24 -8.66
C ILE A 264 18.63 -1.52 -8.69
N TYR A 265 19.26 -1.87 -7.56
CA TYR A 265 20.03 -3.10 -7.43
C TYR A 265 19.18 -4.35 -7.73
N ARG A 266 17.96 -4.41 -7.19
CA ARG A 266 17.07 -5.54 -7.42
C ARG A 266 16.60 -5.62 -8.87
N ALA A 267 16.20 -4.49 -9.47
CA ALA A 267 15.73 -4.41 -10.83
C ALA A 267 16.82 -4.79 -11.85
N GLN A 268 18.08 -4.41 -11.58
CA GLN A 268 19.22 -4.82 -12.41
C GLN A 268 19.48 -6.32 -12.36
N LEU A 269 19.41 -6.94 -11.18
CA LEU A 269 19.65 -8.38 -11.02
C LEU A 269 18.54 -9.24 -11.65
N GLU A 270 17.29 -8.79 -11.57
CA GLU A 270 16.13 -9.48 -12.14
C GLU A 270 15.81 -9.04 -13.58
N LEU A 271 16.58 -8.09 -14.13
CA LEU A 271 16.41 -7.52 -15.47
C LEU A 271 15.02 -6.90 -15.72
N TYR A 272 14.44 -6.28 -14.69
CA TYR A 272 13.16 -5.58 -14.81
C TYR A 272 13.35 -4.16 -15.35
N SER A 273 12.94 -3.94 -16.60
CA SER A 273 13.10 -2.65 -17.28
C SER A 273 12.23 -1.54 -16.69
N GLN A 274 10.98 -1.82 -16.35
CA GLN A 274 10.05 -0.80 -15.86
C GLN A 274 10.48 -0.18 -14.53
N PRO A 275 10.76 -0.94 -13.45
CA PRO A 275 11.24 -0.35 -12.19
C PRO A 275 12.63 0.28 -12.29
N LEU A 276 13.44 -0.11 -13.29
CA LEU A 276 14.76 0.49 -13.51
C LEU A 276 14.66 1.83 -14.27
N LEU A 277 13.62 1.99 -15.10
CA LEU A 277 13.36 3.20 -15.88
C LEU A 277 12.75 4.32 -15.03
N VAL A 278 11.82 3.96 -14.15
CA VAL A 278 11.10 4.87 -13.24
C VAL A 278 12.02 5.40 -12.16
#